data_AF-A0A7Z8KRA6-F1
#
_entry.id   AF-A0A7Z8KRA6-F1
#
_cell.length_a   1.000
_cell.length_b   1.000
_cell.length_c   1.000
_cell.angle_alpha   90.00
_cell.angle_beta   90.00
_cell.angle_gamma   90.00
#
_symmetry.space_group_name_H-M   'P 1'
#
loop_
_entity.id
_entity.type
_entity.pdbx_description
1 polymer ?
#
loop_
_entity_poly.entity_id
_entity_poly.type
_entity_poly.pdbx_seq_one_letter_code
_entity_poly.pdbx_strand_id
1 'polypeptide(L)'
;MKNIWKSNMAVSSVIGISIILTITLLSIGLMILYTAPIISETQDMAKTQKIEQAFTVLDSRTSKASLGESPLQTTSVSLMGENIEVYGNNDSYNESRMEIVFLNSSSPWYTNFYSEHEVWGAWENYENNYSDFAGLNASMGSVRYYLDDRVIAYEGGGVWSRYPDGGTIMTSPPEFHYNGETLTLPIVKVIGNDSVTGSSNVDIAIKSSNTPVILYPNTSTNANFINPIVANKILIYINSDFYDGWAKYAETLTSTTATLDHENNTTIIEMDTEPEMGTFPMMDFEIPAVNYSNPEPFYNFSFYLYTDDSADFFKSSGLKLTVTSGTKTLVYSFNKDGDNVILDKNNNVDTSYAIEYTDSSAGLSEVWETNSTCIFIVNSFKDGNIKNANTTIDFLNDSYLMDYDSIETASSWGSGSSLSPAPNINISYGNANSTQSLNNITQHYLRLIAQDGTIKCSVVQKGNDKIEFDDSTYTLDYDSGGAILNYLHITLNELEVMLN
;
A
#
# COMPACT_ATOMS: atom_id res chain seq x y z
N MET A 1 18.08 42.91 -61.57
CA MET A 1 17.99 43.38 -62.97
C MET A 1 19.09 44.43 -63.19
N LYS A 2 19.71 44.38 -64.37
CA LYS A 2 21.04 44.90 -64.75
C LYS A 2 21.22 46.42 -64.62
N ASN A 3 22.14 46.86 -63.76
CA ASN A 3 23.22 47.85 -64.03
C ASN A 3 23.93 48.29 -62.74
N ILE A 4 24.74 47.40 -62.14
CA ILE A 4 25.65 47.76 -61.01
C ILE A 4 27.13 47.48 -61.35
N TRP A 5 27.44 46.93 -62.52
CA TRP A 5 28.78 46.44 -62.84
C TRP A 5 29.52 47.28 -63.89
N LYS A 6 29.88 48.53 -63.55
CA LYS A 6 31.01 49.27 -64.18
C LYS A 6 31.32 50.57 -63.42
N SER A 7 32.25 50.51 -62.47
CA SER A 7 32.94 51.69 -61.92
C SER A 7 34.39 51.32 -61.55
N ASN A 8 35.35 52.02 -62.14
CA ASN A 8 36.77 52.00 -61.80
C ASN A 8 37.10 53.17 -60.85
N MET A 9 36.51 53.14 -59.65
CA MET A 9 36.96 53.90 -58.49
C MET A 9 37.15 52.91 -57.34
N ALA A 10 38.08 53.17 -56.41
CA ALA A 10 38.35 52.31 -55.26
C ALA A 10 37.18 52.30 -54.25
N VAL A 11 36.06 51.69 -54.62
CA VAL A 11 34.83 51.56 -53.80
C VAL A 11 34.51 50.10 -53.41
N SER A 12 35.29 49.14 -53.92
CA SER A 12 35.16 47.71 -53.61
C SER A 12 35.38 47.41 -52.11
N SER A 13 36.34 48.10 -51.48
CA SER A 13 36.64 47.95 -50.05
C SER A 13 35.47 48.39 -49.17
N VAL A 14 34.84 49.53 -49.48
CA VAL A 14 33.72 50.08 -48.70
C VAL A 14 32.49 49.18 -48.78
N ILE A 15 32.19 48.63 -49.96
CA ILE A 15 31.06 47.70 -50.16
C ILE A 15 31.33 46.37 -49.44
N GLY A 16 32.55 45.83 -49.53
CA GLY A 16 32.93 44.60 -48.82
C GLY A 16 32.79 44.73 -47.31
N ILE A 17 33.24 45.85 -46.74
CA ILE A 17 33.10 46.14 -45.30
C ILE A 17 31.63 46.27 -44.89
N SER A 18 30.80 46.95 -45.70
CA SER A 18 29.37 47.12 -45.40
C SER A 18 28.62 45.78 -45.43
N ILE A 19 28.92 44.90 -46.38
CA ILE A 19 28.31 43.55 -46.46
C ILE A 19 28.74 42.70 -45.27
N ILE A 20 30.04 42.68 -44.92
CA ILE A 20 30.53 41.93 -43.76
C ILE A 20 29.84 42.44 -42.48
N LEU A 21 29.76 43.75 -42.28
CA LEU A 21 29.08 44.35 -41.12
C LEU A 21 27.59 43.96 -41.06
N THR A 22 26.91 43.93 -42.21
CA THR A 22 25.50 43.53 -42.27
C THR A 22 25.34 42.06 -41.90
N ILE A 23 26.20 41.19 -42.42
CA ILE A 23 26.18 39.76 -42.12
C ILE A 23 26.54 39.49 -40.65
N THR A 24 27.54 40.17 -40.09
CA THR A 24 27.92 39.97 -38.68
C THR A 24 26.81 40.42 -37.73
N LEU A 25 26.19 41.58 -37.99
CA LEU A 25 25.04 42.04 -37.20
C LEU A 25 23.85 41.08 -37.31
N LEU A 26 23.58 40.56 -38.52
CA LEU A 26 22.51 39.58 -38.74
C LEU A 26 22.79 38.27 -37.98
N SER A 27 24.03 37.78 -38.01
CA SER A 27 24.46 36.58 -37.29
C SER A 27 24.36 36.75 -35.78
N ILE A 28 24.81 37.89 -35.23
CA ILE A 28 24.69 38.19 -33.79
C ILE A 28 23.21 38.28 -33.39
N GLY A 29 22.38 38.93 -34.21
CA GLY A 29 20.94 39.04 -33.96
C GLY A 29 20.26 37.67 -33.93
N LEU A 30 20.56 36.80 -34.90
CA LEU A 30 20.07 35.42 -34.92
C LEU A 30 20.58 34.62 -33.72
N MET A 31 21.85 34.77 -33.35
CA MET A 31 22.44 34.09 -32.19
C MET A 31 21.74 34.46 -30.89
N ILE A 32 21.54 35.76 -30.63
CA ILE A 32 20.83 36.24 -29.44
C ILE A 32 19.40 35.69 -29.39
N LEU A 33 18.71 35.64 -30.53
CA LEU A 33 17.34 35.11 -30.62
C LEU A 33 17.27 33.63 -30.18
N TYR A 34 18.26 32.81 -30.56
CA TYR A 34 18.33 31.40 -30.17
C TYR A 34 18.89 31.17 -28.77
N THR A 35 19.81 32.03 -28.32
CA THR A 35 20.52 31.83 -27.03
C THR A 35 19.75 32.38 -25.83
N ALA A 36 18.96 33.43 -26.01
CA ALA A 36 18.16 34.03 -24.93
C ALA A 36 17.26 33.02 -24.19
N PRO A 37 16.44 32.18 -24.86
CA PRO A 37 15.60 31.21 -24.16
C PRO A 37 16.42 30.15 -23.41
N ILE A 38 17.52 29.66 -24.01
CA ILE A 38 18.40 28.67 -23.40
C ILE A 38 19.03 29.21 -22.11
N ILE A 39 19.47 30.47 -22.11
CA ILE A 39 20.04 31.11 -20.91
C ILE A 39 18.99 31.20 -19.80
N SER A 40 17.76 31.57 -20.12
CA SER A 40 16.67 31.66 -19.13
C SER A 40 16.40 30.30 -18.50
N GLU A 41 16.17 29.26 -19.31
CA GLU A 41 15.94 27.89 -18.83
C GLU A 41 17.11 27.39 -17.97
N THR A 42 18.35 27.70 -18.35
CA THR A 42 19.54 27.33 -17.58
C THR A 42 19.60 28.08 -16.24
N GLN A 43 19.18 29.35 -16.20
CA GLN A 43 19.11 30.14 -14.97
C GLN A 43 18.05 29.60 -14.02
N ASP A 44 16.86 29.26 -14.52
CA ASP A 44 15.75 28.75 -13.72
C ASP A 44 16.06 27.36 -13.14
N MET A 45 16.70 26.50 -13.95
CA MET A 45 17.22 25.21 -13.48
C MET A 45 18.29 25.39 -12.40
N ALA A 46 19.21 26.35 -12.56
CA ALA A 46 20.25 26.64 -11.57
C ALA A 46 19.69 27.27 -10.28
N LYS A 47 18.67 28.13 -10.37
CA LYS A 47 17.93 28.66 -9.20
C LYS A 47 17.30 27.49 -8.45
N THR A 48 16.56 26.64 -9.15
CA THR A 48 15.90 25.48 -8.55
C THR A 48 16.89 24.58 -7.80
N GLN A 49 17.95 24.12 -8.46
CA GLN A 49 18.91 23.20 -7.84
C GLN A 49 19.54 23.77 -6.57
N LYS A 50 19.78 25.09 -6.52
CA LYS A 50 20.30 25.76 -5.32
C LYS A 50 19.28 25.77 -4.18
N ILE A 51 18.00 26.01 -4.49
CA ILE A 51 16.95 26.01 -3.46
C ILE A 51 16.65 24.60 -2.97
N GLU A 52 16.58 23.61 -3.87
CA GLU A 52 16.48 22.19 -3.50
C GLU A 52 17.59 21.79 -2.52
N GLN A 53 18.85 22.12 -2.83
CA GLN A 53 19.98 21.88 -1.93
C GLN A 53 19.84 22.63 -0.60
N ALA A 54 19.38 23.89 -0.62
CA ALA A 54 19.17 24.67 0.59
C ALA A 54 18.08 24.06 1.48
N PHE A 55 17.02 23.51 0.88
CA PHE A 55 15.96 22.81 1.59
C PHE A 55 16.39 21.42 2.09
N THR A 56 17.24 20.70 1.36
CA THR A 56 17.89 19.49 1.89
C THR A 56 18.77 19.80 3.11
N VAL A 57 19.47 20.94 3.10
CA VAL A 57 20.21 21.41 4.29
C VAL A 57 19.24 21.80 5.41
N LEU A 58 18.14 22.49 5.10
CA LEU A 58 17.08 22.82 6.07
C LEU A 58 16.54 21.56 6.74
N ASP A 59 16.23 20.52 5.97
CA ASP A 59 15.79 19.22 6.46
C ASP A 59 16.83 18.57 7.39
N SER A 60 18.09 18.46 6.94
CA SER A 60 19.17 17.93 7.79
C SER A 60 19.34 18.70 9.11
N ARG A 61 19.18 20.02 9.09
CA ARG A 61 19.22 20.86 10.31
C ARG A 61 18.00 20.63 11.18
N THR A 62 16.85 20.47 10.56
CA THR A 62 15.60 20.20 11.24
C THR A 62 15.62 18.85 11.96
N SER A 63 16.06 17.79 11.28
CA SER A 63 16.27 16.47 11.88
C SER A 63 17.19 16.57 13.11
N LYS A 64 18.33 17.28 13.01
CA LYS A 64 19.22 17.52 14.17
C LYS A 64 18.59 18.29 15.33
N ALA A 65 17.70 19.25 15.04
CA ALA A 65 16.99 20.00 16.06
C ALA A 65 15.93 19.14 16.75
N SER A 66 15.19 18.33 15.99
CA SER A 66 14.15 17.43 16.49
C SER A 66 14.71 16.27 17.32
N LEU A 67 15.85 15.69 16.90
CA LEU A 67 16.53 14.57 17.57
C LEU A 67 17.41 15.00 18.75
N GLY A 68 17.50 16.31 19.02
CA GLY A 68 18.08 16.81 20.25
C GLY A 68 19.58 17.03 20.30
N GLU A 69 20.28 16.95 19.18
CA GLU A 69 21.70 17.30 19.13
C GLU A 69 21.92 18.79 19.44
N SER A 70 21.01 19.65 18.98
CA SER A 70 21.03 21.09 19.25
C SER A 70 19.63 21.70 19.11
N PRO A 71 19.01 22.20 20.20
CA PRO A 71 17.65 22.75 20.19
C PRO A 71 17.43 23.95 19.27
N LEU A 72 18.51 24.64 18.87
CA LEU A 72 18.48 25.73 17.90
C LEU A 72 19.41 25.38 16.75
N GLN A 73 18.92 25.54 15.52
CA GLN A 73 19.70 25.48 14.28
C GLN A 73 19.40 26.71 13.42
N THR A 74 20.36 27.10 12.60
CA THR A 74 20.18 28.15 11.60
C THR A 74 20.68 27.68 10.24
N THR A 75 19.99 28.10 9.19
CA THR A 75 20.43 27.94 7.81
C THR A 75 20.10 29.23 7.05
N SER A 76 20.73 29.44 5.89
CA SER A 76 20.52 30.64 5.08
C SER A 76 20.08 30.24 3.68
N VAL A 77 19.05 30.89 3.17
CA VAL A 77 18.53 30.67 1.81
C VAL A 77 18.63 31.98 1.04
N SER A 78 19.11 31.92 -0.20
CA SER A 78 19.12 33.08 -1.08
C SER A 78 17.77 33.18 -1.78
N LEU A 79 17.05 34.30 -1.61
CA LEU A 79 15.72 34.44 -2.20
C LEU A 79 15.72 34.67 -3.70
N MET A 80 16.82 35.11 -4.30
CA MET A 80 16.98 35.28 -5.75
C MET A 80 15.85 36.07 -6.47
N GLY A 81 15.11 36.92 -5.75
CA GLY A 81 13.99 37.70 -6.26
C GLY A 81 12.59 37.17 -5.85
N GLU A 82 12.54 36.00 -5.22
CA GLU A 82 11.31 35.28 -4.88
C GLU A 82 10.89 35.46 -3.41
N ASN A 83 9.90 34.68 -2.97
CA ASN A 83 9.38 34.64 -1.60
C ASN A 83 9.57 33.28 -0.92
N ILE A 84 9.75 33.33 0.39
CA ILE A 84 9.69 32.19 1.30
C ILE A 84 8.68 32.48 2.42
N GLU A 85 7.89 31.48 2.78
CA GLU A 85 6.76 31.60 3.68
C GLU A 85 6.68 30.39 4.62
N VAL A 86 6.32 30.64 5.88
CA VAL A 86 6.10 29.61 6.90
C VAL A 86 4.61 29.45 7.12
N TYR A 87 4.10 28.25 6.90
CA TYR A 87 2.70 27.84 7.01
C TYR A 87 2.52 26.97 8.26
N GLY A 88 2.57 27.59 9.44
CA GLY A 88 2.47 26.93 10.75
C GLY A 88 1.39 27.57 11.63
N ASN A 89 0.21 27.80 11.05
CA ASN A 89 -0.96 28.36 11.72
C ASN A 89 -2.19 27.44 11.57
N ASN A 90 -3.29 27.73 12.28
CA ASN A 90 -4.49 26.87 12.29
C ASN A 90 -5.13 26.65 10.91
N ASP A 91 -5.09 27.64 10.01
CA ASP A 91 -5.66 27.50 8.67
C ASP A 91 -4.78 26.55 7.84
N SER A 92 -3.47 26.73 7.89
CA SER A 92 -2.49 25.86 7.23
C SER A 92 -2.53 24.41 7.71
N TYR A 93 -2.86 24.19 8.99
CA TYR A 93 -2.99 22.84 9.54
C TYR A 93 -4.19 22.06 9.03
N ASN A 94 -5.20 22.72 8.45
CA ASN A 94 -6.31 22.04 7.79
C ASN A 94 -5.94 21.51 6.40
N GLU A 95 -4.90 22.07 5.79
CA GLU A 95 -4.41 21.73 4.44
C GLU A 95 -3.12 20.87 4.49
N SER A 96 -2.63 20.56 5.69
CA SER A 96 -1.37 19.84 5.93
C SER A 96 -1.45 19.06 7.24
N ARG A 97 -2.01 17.84 7.17
CA ARG A 97 -2.23 16.98 8.33
C ARG A 97 -2.26 15.49 7.95
N MET A 98 -1.94 14.65 8.94
CA MET A 98 -2.09 13.20 8.86
C MET A 98 -3.22 12.73 9.77
N GLU A 99 -3.98 11.74 9.29
CA GLU A 99 -4.84 10.88 10.10
C GLU A 99 -4.32 9.45 9.97
N ILE A 100 -4.24 8.72 11.08
CA ILE A 100 -3.85 7.31 11.09
C ILE A 100 -4.97 6.52 11.76
N VAL A 101 -5.58 5.59 11.01
CA VAL A 101 -6.69 4.74 11.45
C VAL A 101 -6.20 3.30 11.57
N PHE A 102 -6.54 2.66 12.68
CA PHE A 102 -6.22 1.26 12.96
C PHE A 102 -7.49 0.42 12.78
N LEU A 103 -7.45 -0.55 11.88
CA LEU A 103 -8.60 -1.33 11.49
C LEU A 103 -8.49 -2.74 12.07
N ASN A 104 -9.56 -3.23 12.69
CA ASN A 104 -9.69 -4.64 13.04
C ASN A 104 -10.84 -5.26 12.22
N SER A 105 -10.61 -6.38 11.53
CA SER A 105 -11.60 -7.07 10.70
C SER A 105 -12.75 -7.66 11.51
N SER A 106 -12.53 -7.92 12.80
CA SER A 106 -13.58 -8.31 13.75
C SER A 106 -14.48 -7.15 14.18
N SER A 107 -14.08 -5.91 13.90
CA SER A 107 -14.88 -4.72 14.24
C SER A 107 -16.18 -4.71 13.43
N PRO A 108 -17.34 -4.43 14.07
CA PRO A 108 -18.64 -4.45 13.39
C PRO A 108 -18.79 -3.35 12.32
N TRP A 109 -17.90 -2.37 12.31
CA TRP A 109 -17.86 -1.28 11.34
C TRP A 109 -16.87 -1.49 10.20
N TYR A 110 -16.00 -2.50 10.29
CA TYR A 110 -14.89 -2.71 9.36
C TYR A 110 -15.36 -2.76 7.91
N THR A 111 -16.31 -3.64 7.58
CA THR A 111 -16.76 -3.85 6.20
C THR A 111 -17.33 -2.58 5.57
N ASN A 112 -18.15 -1.83 6.32
CA ASN A 112 -18.75 -0.59 5.81
C ASN A 112 -17.68 0.49 5.61
N PHE A 113 -16.79 0.67 6.60
CA PHE A 113 -15.70 1.64 6.49
C PHE A 113 -14.75 1.30 5.35
N TYR A 114 -14.30 0.04 5.27
CA TYR A 114 -13.36 -0.41 4.24
C TYR A 114 -13.95 -0.28 2.83
N SER A 115 -15.26 -0.33 2.65
CA SER A 115 -15.89 -0.08 1.34
C SER A 115 -15.83 1.38 0.87
N GLU A 116 -15.58 2.32 1.77
CA GLU A 116 -15.59 3.78 1.51
C GLU A 116 -14.27 4.46 1.95
N HIS A 117 -13.25 3.69 2.31
CA HIS A 117 -12.04 4.18 2.98
C HIS A 117 -11.13 5.05 2.08
N GLU A 118 -11.33 5.04 0.76
CA GLU A 118 -10.47 5.71 -0.22
C GLU A 118 -10.69 7.23 -0.34
N VAL A 119 -11.33 7.85 0.65
CA VAL A 119 -11.66 9.29 0.65
C VAL A 119 -11.26 9.93 1.98
N TRP A 120 -10.74 11.16 1.92
CA TRP A 120 -10.46 11.94 3.13
C TRP A 120 -11.75 12.12 3.98
N GLY A 121 -11.65 11.88 5.28
CA GLY A 121 -12.76 12.00 6.22
C GLY A 121 -13.66 10.77 6.33
N ALA A 122 -13.36 9.66 5.62
CA ALA A 122 -14.15 8.43 5.69
C ALA A 122 -14.32 7.88 7.13
N TRP A 123 -13.37 8.15 8.03
CA TRP A 123 -13.38 7.68 9.42
C TRP A 123 -14.26 8.51 10.36
N GLU A 124 -14.66 9.73 9.98
CA GLU A 124 -15.32 10.69 10.88
C GLU A 124 -16.63 10.13 11.45
N ASN A 125 -17.34 9.32 10.66
CA ASN A 125 -18.58 8.66 11.07
C ASN A 125 -18.37 7.49 12.06
N TYR A 126 -17.14 7.03 12.26
CA TYR A 126 -16.82 5.87 13.07
C TYR A 126 -16.14 6.25 14.38
N GLU A 127 -15.33 7.31 14.38
CA GLU A 127 -14.49 7.74 15.52
C GLU A 127 -15.23 7.83 16.86
N ASN A 128 -16.47 8.33 16.83
CA ASN A 128 -17.26 8.58 18.05
C ASN A 128 -18.42 7.58 18.23
N ASN A 129 -18.61 6.66 17.29
CA ASN A 129 -19.75 5.74 17.28
C ASN A 129 -19.37 4.32 17.73
N TYR A 130 -18.08 3.98 17.75
CA TYR A 130 -17.59 2.65 18.06
C TYR A 130 -16.49 2.70 19.12
N SER A 131 -16.65 1.93 20.19
CA SER A 131 -15.71 1.94 21.33
C SER A 131 -14.36 1.31 21.04
N ASP A 132 -14.29 0.46 20.01
CA ASP A 132 -13.09 -0.20 19.52
C ASP A 132 -12.36 0.63 18.44
N PHE A 133 -12.92 1.76 18.01
CA PHE A 133 -12.25 2.64 17.06
C PHE A 133 -10.94 3.18 17.65
N ALA A 134 -9.89 3.12 16.84
CA ALA A 134 -8.59 3.65 17.16
C ALA A 134 -8.10 4.50 15.99
N GLY A 135 -7.95 5.80 16.23
CA GLY A 135 -7.46 6.78 15.26
C GLY A 135 -6.66 7.87 15.96
N LEU A 136 -5.66 8.42 15.27
CA LEU A 136 -4.90 9.58 15.74
C LEU A 136 -4.66 10.56 14.60
N ASN A 137 -4.65 11.85 14.95
CA ASN A 137 -4.36 12.94 14.03
C ASN A 137 -3.09 13.69 14.41
N ALA A 138 -2.46 14.29 13.40
CA ALA A 138 -1.31 15.17 13.59
C ALA A 138 -1.27 16.24 12.50
N SER A 139 -1.24 17.51 12.91
CA SER A 139 -0.98 18.63 12.00
C SER A 139 0.51 18.72 11.68
N MET A 140 0.85 19.05 10.42
CA MET A 140 2.24 19.18 9.96
C MET A 140 2.59 20.64 9.70
N GLY A 141 1.88 21.33 8.80
CA GLY A 141 2.32 22.62 8.29
C GLY A 141 3.59 22.53 7.46
N SER A 142 4.03 23.64 6.87
CA SER A 142 5.15 23.63 5.92
C SER A 142 5.98 24.91 5.90
N VAL A 143 7.19 24.84 5.35
CA VAL A 143 7.95 26.02 4.91
C VAL A 143 8.00 25.96 3.39
N ARG A 144 7.59 27.01 2.69
CA ARG A 144 7.44 27.02 1.23
C ARG A 144 8.28 28.12 0.60
N TYR A 145 9.02 27.77 -0.43
CA TYR A 145 9.70 28.70 -1.33
C TYR A 145 9.02 28.62 -2.70
N TYR A 146 8.62 29.76 -3.24
CA TYR A 146 8.02 29.82 -4.56
C TYR A 146 9.07 30.29 -5.57
N LEU A 147 9.15 29.62 -6.71
CA LEU A 147 10.01 29.99 -7.82
C LEU A 147 9.14 30.05 -9.06
N ASP A 148 8.65 31.25 -9.40
CA ASP A 148 7.59 31.43 -10.38
C ASP A 148 6.38 30.52 -10.07
N ASP A 149 6.06 29.58 -10.95
CA ASP A 149 4.95 28.62 -10.78
C ASP A 149 5.36 27.31 -10.06
N ARG A 150 6.63 27.17 -9.66
CA ARG A 150 7.17 25.99 -8.97
C ARG A 150 7.22 26.23 -7.46
N VAL A 151 6.88 25.22 -6.67
CA VAL A 151 6.94 25.29 -5.20
C VAL A 151 7.92 24.26 -4.67
N ILE A 152 8.85 24.69 -3.82
CA ILE A 152 9.73 23.80 -3.05
C ILE A 152 9.34 23.96 -1.58
N ALA A 153 8.99 22.85 -0.93
CA ALA A 153 8.48 22.88 0.43
C ALA A 153 9.16 21.85 1.34
N TYR A 154 9.33 22.23 2.60
CA TYR A 154 9.60 21.31 3.69
C TYR A 154 8.28 21.03 4.41
N GLU A 155 7.85 19.76 4.45
CA GLU A 155 6.58 19.35 5.07
C GLU A 155 6.69 17.91 5.61
N GLY A 156 6.16 17.68 6.82
CA GLY A 156 6.02 16.35 7.40
C GLY A 156 7.36 15.60 7.57
N GLY A 157 8.48 16.32 7.61
CA GLY A 157 9.81 15.74 7.70
C GLY A 157 10.52 15.56 6.36
N GLY A 158 9.85 15.78 5.21
CA GLY A 158 10.42 15.63 3.88
C GLY A 158 10.56 16.94 3.12
N VAL A 159 11.27 16.91 1.98
CA VAL A 159 11.36 18.03 1.04
C VAL A 159 10.71 17.64 -0.28
N TRP A 160 9.75 18.44 -0.69
CA TRP A 160 8.92 18.22 -1.87
C TRP A 160 9.13 19.34 -2.88
N SER A 161 9.14 19.01 -4.17
CA SER A 161 9.15 19.99 -5.24
C SER A 161 8.00 19.75 -6.21
N ARG A 162 7.05 20.67 -6.22
CA ARG A 162 5.86 20.65 -7.06
C ARG A 162 6.06 21.54 -8.28
N TYR A 163 5.92 20.94 -9.46
CA TYR A 163 6.08 21.61 -10.75
C TYR A 163 4.76 22.29 -11.19
N PRO A 164 4.84 23.26 -12.11
CA PRO A 164 3.66 23.98 -12.62
C PRO A 164 2.62 23.09 -13.30
N ASP A 165 3.03 21.95 -13.84
CA ASP A 165 2.16 20.94 -14.46
C ASP A 165 1.43 20.05 -13.43
N GLY A 166 1.69 20.27 -12.14
CA GLY A 166 1.05 19.59 -11.01
C GLY A 166 1.81 18.39 -10.48
N GLY A 167 2.91 17.95 -11.12
CA GLY A 167 3.69 16.82 -10.65
C GLY A 167 4.57 17.19 -9.46
N THR A 168 4.56 16.36 -8.41
CA THR A 168 5.48 16.50 -7.26
C THR A 168 6.60 15.46 -7.30
N ILE A 169 7.82 15.91 -7.02
CA ILE A 169 8.99 15.05 -6.79
C ILE A 169 9.46 15.19 -5.33
N MET A 170 9.94 14.08 -4.77
CA MET A 170 10.60 14.07 -3.48
C MET A 170 12.09 14.40 -3.65
N THR A 171 12.54 15.47 -3.02
CA THR A 171 13.97 15.89 -3.04
C THR A 171 14.72 15.33 -1.83
N SER A 172 14.07 15.27 -0.67
CA SER A 172 14.59 14.66 0.55
C SER A 172 13.49 13.81 1.18
N PRO A 173 13.74 12.54 1.55
CA PRO A 173 12.73 11.68 2.12
C PRO A 173 12.35 12.14 3.53
N PRO A 174 11.08 12.00 3.92
CA PRO A 174 10.71 12.10 5.32
C PRO A 174 11.35 10.97 6.13
N GLU A 175 11.42 11.16 7.45
CA GLU A 175 11.88 10.16 8.40
C GLU A 175 10.79 9.08 8.61
N PHE A 176 10.37 8.41 7.53
CA PHE A 176 9.45 7.28 7.55
C PHE A 176 10.29 6.00 7.45
N HIS A 177 10.58 5.38 8.60
CA HIS A 177 11.47 4.22 8.64
C HIS A 177 10.70 2.94 8.95
N TYR A 178 10.67 2.03 7.98
CA TYR A 178 10.12 0.70 8.15
C TYR A 178 11.21 -0.36 7.93
N ASN A 179 11.44 -1.20 8.94
CA ASN A 179 12.51 -2.21 8.92
C ASN A 179 12.02 -3.64 8.69
N GLY A 180 10.74 -3.81 8.34
CA GLY A 180 10.10 -5.11 8.16
C GLY A 180 9.29 -5.62 9.36
N GLU A 181 9.38 -4.95 10.50
CA GLU A 181 8.66 -5.33 11.72
C GLU A 181 8.15 -4.09 12.48
N THR A 182 8.95 -3.03 12.49
CA THR A 182 8.67 -1.78 13.20
C THR A 182 8.57 -0.61 12.22
N LEU A 183 7.46 0.13 12.27
CA LEU A 183 7.35 1.46 11.66
C LEU A 183 7.70 2.53 12.70
N THR A 184 8.69 3.35 12.37
CA THR A 184 9.02 4.57 13.12
C THR A 184 8.64 5.78 12.27
N LEU A 185 7.72 6.59 12.78
CA LEU A 185 7.16 7.76 12.11
C LEU A 185 7.20 9.00 13.02
N PRO A 186 8.32 9.72 13.06
CA PRO A 186 8.39 11.10 13.54
C PRO A 186 7.66 12.05 12.59
N ILE A 187 6.50 12.55 13.03
CA ILE A 187 5.77 13.61 12.36
C ILE A 187 6.35 14.94 12.82
N VAL A 188 6.70 15.78 11.86
CA VAL A 188 7.23 17.13 12.12
C VAL A 188 6.12 18.16 11.96
N LYS A 189 5.89 18.95 13.01
CA LYS A 189 4.95 20.07 13.04
C LYS A 189 5.68 21.41 13.01
N VAL A 190 5.54 22.13 11.92
CA VAL A 190 6.05 23.49 11.73
C VAL A 190 5.12 24.48 12.43
N ILE A 191 5.70 25.37 13.24
CA ILE A 191 5.04 26.45 13.96
C ILE A 191 5.67 27.77 13.52
N GLY A 192 4.84 28.71 13.08
CA GLY A 192 5.30 30.02 12.60
C GLY A 192 4.40 30.55 11.50
N ASN A 193 4.50 31.84 11.19
CA ASN A 193 3.70 32.46 10.13
C ASN A 193 4.44 33.59 9.41
N ASP A 194 5.76 33.49 9.38
CA ASP A 194 6.63 34.51 8.79
C ASP A 194 6.63 34.41 7.26
N SER A 195 6.75 35.55 6.60
CA SER A 195 6.88 35.64 5.14
C SER A 195 7.94 36.67 4.78
N VAL A 196 8.87 36.32 3.88
CA VAL A 196 9.88 37.25 3.37
C VAL A 196 9.95 37.18 1.86
N THR A 197 10.02 38.35 1.21
CA THR A 197 10.17 38.49 -0.25
C THR A 197 11.36 39.39 -0.54
N GLY A 198 12.14 39.07 -1.57
CA GLY A 198 13.20 39.95 -2.04
C GLY A 198 14.35 39.21 -2.70
N SER A 199 15.49 39.89 -2.84
CA SER A 199 16.70 39.34 -3.48
C SER A 199 17.85 39.08 -2.52
N SER A 200 17.68 39.35 -1.22
CA SER A 200 18.68 39.11 -0.19
C SER A 200 18.64 37.66 0.29
N ASN A 201 19.67 37.28 1.06
CA ASN A 201 19.61 36.04 1.83
C ASN A 201 18.71 36.26 3.06
N VAL A 202 18.01 35.20 3.45
CA VAL A 202 17.18 35.13 4.66
C VAL A 202 17.71 34.01 5.53
N ASP A 203 17.83 34.28 6.82
CA ASP A 203 18.25 33.28 7.79
C ASP A 203 17.02 32.60 8.39
N ILE A 204 16.93 31.29 8.23
CA ILE A 204 15.89 30.44 8.79
C ILE A 204 16.40 29.91 10.13
N ALA A 205 15.77 30.35 11.23
CA ALA A 205 16.01 29.82 12.56
C ALA A 205 14.98 28.73 12.87
N ILE A 206 15.47 27.55 13.29
CA ILE A 206 14.66 26.39 13.64
C ILE A 206 14.91 26.09 15.11
N LYS A 207 13.84 26.10 15.91
CA LYS A 207 13.90 25.85 17.33
C LYS A 207 12.99 24.68 17.71
N SER A 208 13.57 23.70 18.37
CA SER A 208 12.90 22.50 18.88
C SER A 208 12.83 22.56 20.41
N SER A 209 11.74 22.07 20.98
CA SER A 209 11.63 21.83 22.43
C SER A 209 12.50 20.65 22.89
N ASN A 210 12.97 19.83 21.95
CA ASN A 210 13.69 18.58 22.19
C ASN A 210 12.92 17.58 23.08
N THR A 211 11.59 17.68 23.07
CA THR A 211 10.69 16.78 23.80
C THR A 211 9.58 16.33 22.85
N PRO A 212 9.80 15.28 22.05
CA PRO A 212 8.75 14.73 21.19
C PRO A 212 7.56 14.26 22.02
N VAL A 213 6.35 14.50 21.51
CA VAL A 213 5.13 13.91 22.06
C VAL A 213 4.96 12.52 21.47
N ILE A 214 4.86 11.49 22.30
CA ILE A 214 4.61 10.13 21.84
C ILE A 214 3.10 9.99 21.53
N LEU A 215 2.77 9.81 20.26
CA LEU A 215 1.40 9.55 19.81
C LEU A 215 1.08 8.05 19.86
N TYR A 216 2.06 7.20 19.54
CA TYR A 216 1.94 5.75 19.61
C TYR A 216 3.27 5.10 20.04
N PRO A 217 3.28 4.10 20.95
CA PRO A 217 2.15 3.64 21.76
C PRO A 217 1.82 4.65 22.87
N ASN A 218 0.53 4.83 23.18
CA ASN A 218 0.07 5.77 24.21
C ASN A 218 -1.31 5.39 24.76
N THR A 219 -1.31 4.49 25.76
CA THR A 219 -2.52 3.99 26.43
C THR A 219 -3.31 5.05 27.21
N SER A 220 -2.70 6.20 27.49
CA SER A 220 -3.39 7.31 28.16
C SER A 220 -4.33 8.06 27.20
N THR A 221 -4.03 8.06 25.91
CA THR A 221 -4.86 8.68 24.86
C THR A 221 -5.92 7.70 24.36
N ASN A 222 -5.52 6.47 24.06
CA ASN A 222 -6.42 5.40 23.65
C ASN A 222 -5.88 4.07 24.17
N ALA A 223 -6.72 3.27 24.84
CA ALA A 223 -6.31 2.00 25.43
C ALA A 223 -5.75 0.99 24.40
N ASN A 224 -6.14 1.14 23.12
CA ASN A 224 -5.70 0.30 22.01
C ASN A 224 -4.34 0.73 21.43
N PHE A 225 -3.75 1.86 21.87
CA PHE A 225 -2.43 2.29 21.41
C PHE A 225 -1.32 1.57 22.16
N ILE A 226 -1.17 0.29 21.87
CA ILE A 226 -0.20 -0.63 22.48
C ILE A 226 0.69 -1.30 21.44
N ASN A 227 1.82 -1.82 21.89
CA ASN A 227 2.70 -2.67 21.11
C ASN A 227 2.74 -4.07 21.75
N PRO A 228 2.72 -5.17 20.97
CA PRO A 228 2.48 -5.24 19.53
C PRO A 228 1.11 -4.65 19.12
N ILE A 229 1.01 -4.22 17.87
CA ILE A 229 -0.21 -3.63 17.33
C ILE A 229 -1.33 -4.67 17.32
N VAL A 230 -2.52 -4.27 17.78
CA VAL A 230 -3.72 -5.13 17.77
C VAL A 230 -4.70 -4.54 16.75
N ALA A 231 -4.33 -4.66 15.49
CA ALA A 231 -5.10 -4.27 14.32
C ALA A 231 -4.73 -5.22 13.18
N ASN A 232 -5.57 -5.32 12.15
CA ASN A 232 -5.31 -6.08 10.91
C ASN A 232 -4.72 -5.20 9.80
N LYS A 233 -5.06 -3.91 9.79
CA LYS A 233 -4.53 -2.93 8.82
C LYS A 233 -4.36 -1.57 9.48
N ILE A 234 -3.44 -0.78 8.94
CA ILE A 234 -3.29 0.64 9.25
C ILE A 234 -3.47 1.45 7.97
N LEU A 235 -4.31 2.46 8.03
CA LEU A 235 -4.47 3.46 6.98
C LEU A 235 -3.87 4.79 7.45
N ILE A 236 -2.94 5.35 6.67
CA ILE A 236 -2.33 6.66 6.89
C ILE A 236 -2.84 7.60 5.80
N TYR A 237 -3.76 8.48 6.17
CA TYR A 237 -4.25 9.55 5.32
C TYR A 237 -3.33 10.76 5.46
N ILE A 238 -2.80 11.27 4.36
CA ILE A 238 -1.95 12.45 4.31
C ILE A 238 -2.64 13.49 3.43
N ASN A 239 -3.23 14.51 4.04
CA ASN A 239 -3.79 15.66 3.34
C ASN A 239 -2.70 16.71 3.15
N SER A 240 -2.41 17.05 1.90
CA SER A 240 -1.28 17.91 1.53
C SER A 240 -1.36 18.36 0.07
N ASP A 241 -0.89 19.57 -0.24
CA ASP A 241 -0.65 20.01 -1.63
C ASP A 241 0.40 19.17 -2.37
N PHE A 242 1.15 18.33 -1.66
CA PHE A 242 2.21 17.46 -2.16
C PHE A 242 1.82 15.97 -2.12
N TYR A 243 0.53 15.66 -1.97
CA TYR A 243 0.02 14.30 -1.79
C TYR A 243 0.52 13.30 -2.86
N ASP A 244 0.55 13.68 -4.15
CA ASP A 244 1.06 12.80 -5.21
C ASP A 244 2.55 12.45 -5.05
N GLY A 245 3.33 13.33 -4.42
CA GLY A 245 4.71 13.07 -4.01
C GLY A 245 4.79 12.08 -2.86
N TRP A 246 3.93 12.23 -1.85
CA TRP A 246 3.79 11.28 -0.74
C TRP A 246 3.42 9.88 -1.23
N ALA A 247 2.51 9.75 -2.19
CA ALA A 247 2.11 8.46 -2.76
C ALA A 247 3.28 7.77 -3.48
N LYS A 248 4.00 8.50 -4.35
CA LYS A 248 5.19 7.97 -5.04
C LYS A 248 6.26 7.52 -4.05
N TYR A 249 6.42 8.22 -2.93
CA TYR A 249 7.35 7.81 -1.88
C TYR A 249 6.86 6.54 -1.17
N ALA A 250 5.58 6.47 -0.81
CA ALA A 250 4.98 5.30 -0.19
C ALA A 250 5.18 4.05 -1.05
N GLU A 251 4.97 4.14 -2.38
CA GLU A 251 5.22 3.04 -3.32
C GLU A 251 6.67 2.52 -3.32
N THR A 252 7.65 3.28 -2.80
CA THR A 252 9.03 2.79 -2.63
C THR A 252 9.22 1.94 -1.38
N LEU A 253 8.27 1.96 -0.45
CA LEU A 253 8.29 1.22 0.80
C LEU A 253 7.71 -0.18 0.58
N THR A 254 8.42 -1.20 1.10
CA THR A 254 7.97 -2.59 1.04
C THR A 254 6.63 -2.78 1.77
N SER A 255 5.74 -3.59 1.18
CA SER A 255 4.44 -3.97 1.78
C SER A 255 3.51 -2.80 2.09
N THR A 256 3.57 -1.74 1.27
CA THR A 256 2.59 -0.65 1.33
C THR A 256 1.88 -0.53 0.00
N THR A 257 0.62 -0.10 0.05
CA THR A 257 -0.11 0.34 -1.15
C THR A 257 -0.54 1.80 -0.95
N ALA A 258 -0.62 2.56 -2.04
CA ALA A 258 -0.98 3.97 -2.00
C ALA A 258 -2.15 4.24 -2.94
N THR A 259 -3.20 4.85 -2.41
CA THR A 259 -4.37 5.32 -3.15
C THR A 259 -4.43 6.85 -3.11
N LEU A 260 -4.86 7.48 -4.20
CA LEU A 260 -4.94 8.93 -4.34
C LEU A 260 -6.40 9.39 -4.37
N ASP A 261 -6.73 10.29 -3.44
CA ASP A 261 -7.96 11.08 -3.44
C ASP A 261 -7.65 12.48 -3.97
N HIS A 262 -7.80 12.65 -5.27
CA HIS A 262 -7.50 13.90 -5.96
C HIS A 262 -8.47 15.05 -5.60
N GLU A 263 -9.70 14.75 -5.19
CA GLU A 263 -10.69 15.80 -4.86
C GLU A 263 -10.34 16.49 -3.55
N ASN A 264 -9.73 15.76 -2.61
CA ASN A 264 -9.34 16.28 -1.31
C ASN A 264 -7.83 16.51 -1.16
N ASN A 265 -7.01 16.32 -2.21
CA ASN A 265 -5.55 16.38 -2.13
C ASN A 265 -4.98 15.46 -1.05
N THR A 266 -5.37 14.18 -1.09
CA THR A 266 -5.01 13.21 -0.07
C THR A 266 -4.37 11.96 -0.67
N THR A 267 -3.34 11.48 0.02
CA THR A 267 -2.75 10.16 -0.20
C THR A 267 -3.13 9.25 0.95
N ILE A 268 -3.50 8.01 0.62
CA ILE A 268 -3.93 7.01 1.57
C ILE A 268 -2.95 5.85 1.46
N ILE A 269 -2.10 5.70 2.46
CA ILE A 269 -1.14 4.61 2.54
C ILE A 269 -1.76 3.50 3.37
N GLU A 270 -1.91 2.32 2.77
CA GLU A 270 -2.34 1.11 3.46
C GLU A 270 -1.14 0.22 3.79
N MET A 271 -1.09 -0.23 5.03
CA MET A 271 -0.10 -1.18 5.54
C MET A 271 -0.81 -2.34 6.22
N ASP A 272 -0.41 -3.57 5.87
CA ASP A 272 -0.84 -4.76 6.58
C ASP A 272 -0.04 -4.92 7.89
N THR A 273 -0.75 -5.19 8.98
CA THR A 273 -0.16 -5.55 10.28
C THR A 273 -0.18 -7.05 10.46
N GLU A 274 0.41 -7.57 11.55
CA GLU A 274 0.33 -9.01 11.84
C GLU A 274 -1.14 -9.40 11.93
N PRO A 275 -1.63 -10.27 11.04
CA PRO A 275 -3.01 -10.69 11.12
C PRO A 275 -3.17 -11.47 12.40
N GLU A 276 -4.32 -11.30 13.05
CA GLU A 276 -4.67 -12.16 14.17
C GLU A 276 -4.68 -13.62 13.65
N MET A 277 -3.82 -14.47 14.22
CA MET A 277 -3.87 -15.92 14.02
C MET A 277 -4.77 -16.53 15.09
N GLY A 278 -5.46 -17.62 14.75
CA GLY A 278 -6.40 -18.29 15.64
C GLY A 278 -7.78 -18.44 15.01
N THR A 279 -8.82 -18.37 15.83
CA THR A 279 -10.19 -18.71 15.44
C THR A 279 -11.08 -17.47 15.36
N PHE A 280 -11.74 -17.29 14.22
CA PHE A 280 -12.55 -16.11 13.89
C PHE A 280 -13.96 -16.51 13.43
N PRO A 281 -14.97 -15.63 13.58
CA PRO A 281 -16.30 -15.84 12.99
C PRO A 281 -16.22 -16.09 11.48
N MET A 282 -17.11 -16.93 10.95
CA MET A 282 -17.14 -17.24 9.53
C MET A 282 -17.63 -16.03 8.71
N MET A 283 -16.75 -15.49 7.88
CA MET A 283 -17.03 -14.42 6.92
C MET A 283 -15.99 -14.46 5.80
N ASP A 284 -16.09 -13.59 4.81
CA ASP A 284 -14.99 -13.35 3.87
C ASP A 284 -13.79 -12.76 4.62
N PHE A 285 -12.58 -13.27 4.36
CA PHE A 285 -11.37 -12.90 5.09
C PHE A 285 -10.15 -12.78 4.18
N GLU A 286 -9.10 -12.13 4.67
CA GLU A 286 -7.83 -11.96 3.97
C GLU A 286 -6.69 -12.65 4.71
N ILE A 287 -5.69 -13.13 3.96
CA ILE A 287 -4.45 -13.72 4.48
C ILE A 287 -3.28 -12.92 3.89
N PRO A 288 -2.83 -11.84 4.58
CA PRO A 288 -1.76 -11.01 4.09
C PRO A 288 -0.40 -11.67 4.28
N ALA A 289 0.58 -11.28 3.45
CA ALA A 289 2.00 -11.53 3.69
C ALA A 289 2.35 -13.00 4.06
N VAL A 290 1.81 -14.00 3.35
CA VAL A 290 2.20 -15.40 3.56
C VAL A 290 3.68 -15.59 3.17
N ASN A 291 4.47 -16.27 4.01
CA ASN A 291 5.86 -16.62 3.69
C ASN A 291 5.93 -17.66 2.59
N TYR A 292 5.77 -17.22 1.34
CA TYR A 292 5.75 -18.13 0.21
C TYR A 292 7.11 -18.81 -0.08
N SER A 293 8.17 -18.45 0.64
CA SER A 293 9.47 -19.13 0.60
C SER A 293 9.52 -20.36 1.50
N ASN A 294 8.68 -20.43 2.54
CA ASN A 294 8.47 -21.65 3.33
C ASN A 294 7.67 -22.66 2.48
N PRO A 295 8.10 -23.93 2.36
CA PRO A 295 7.36 -24.94 1.62
C PRO A 295 5.98 -25.27 2.21
N GLU A 296 5.82 -25.14 3.53
CA GLU A 296 4.59 -25.43 4.29
C GLU A 296 4.26 -24.22 5.18
N PRO A 297 3.80 -23.10 4.58
CA PRO A 297 3.55 -21.90 5.35
C PRO A 297 2.29 -22.02 6.22
N PHE A 298 1.32 -22.86 5.92
CA PHE A 298 0.12 -22.97 6.77
C PHE A 298 0.29 -24.02 7.86
N TYR A 299 0.03 -23.65 9.12
CA TYR A 299 0.05 -24.55 10.28
C TYR A 299 -1.35 -25.00 10.68
N ASN A 300 -2.35 -24.17 10.42
CA ASN A 300 -3.75 -24.50 10.57
C ASN A 300 -4.55 -23.73 9.51
N PHE A 301 -5.37 -24.45 8.77
CA PHE A 301 -6.39 -23.84 7.94
C PHE A 301 -7.61 -24.74 7.95
N SER A 302 -8.62 -24.36 8.74
CA SER A 302 -9.80 -25.19 8.93
C SER A 302 -11.07 -24.39 9.15
N PHE A 303 -12.20 -24.93 8.69
CA PHE A 303 -13.53 -24.37 8.94
C PHE A 303 -14.28 -25.25 9.92
N TYR A 304 -14.75 -24.67 11.02
CA TYR A 304 -15.76 -25.27 11.87
C TYR A 304 -17.13 -24.76 11.44
N LEU A 305 -17.94 -25.67 10.91
CA LEU A 305 -19.27 -25.34 10.40
C LEU A 305 -20.34 -25.92 11.32
N TYR A 306 -21.36 -25.13 11.60
CA TYR A 306 -22.43 -25.47 12.54
C TYR A 306 -23.83 -25.31 11.93
N THR A 307 -24.78 -26.08 12.45
CA THR A 307 -26.21 -25.91 12.25
C THR A 307 -26.99 -26.29 13.51
N ASP A 308 -28.10 -25.61 13.75
CA ASP A 308 -29.04 -25.83 14.85
C ASP A 308 -30.09 -26.92 14.55
N ASP A 309 -29.75 -27.85 13.65
CA ASP A 309 -30.57 -29.04 13.32
C ASP A 309 -29.71 -30.32 13.25
N SER A 310 -30.33 -31.43 12.85
CA SER A 310 -29.73 -32.76 12.72
C SER A 310 -28.75 -32.80 11.53
N ALA A 311 -27.81 -33.75 11.52
CA ALA A 311 -26.87 -33.91 10.39
C ALA A 311 -27.56 -34.02 9.01
N ASP A 312 -28.74 -34.63 8.92
CA ASP A 312 -29.52 -34.74 7.67
C ASP A 312 -29.87 -33.37 7.04
N PHE A 313 -29.91 -32.31 7.85
CA PHE A 313 -30.16 -30.93 7.42
C PHE A 313 -28.89 -30.18 7.05
N PHE A 314 -27.71 -30.71 7.36
CA PHE A 314 -26.43 -30.13 7.03
C PHE A 314 -26.20 -30.19 5.50
N LYS A 315 -26.47 -29.09 4.80
CA LYS A 315 -26.34 -29.01 3.32
C LYS A 315 -25.09 -28.25 2.89
N SER A 316 -24.01 -29.00 2.69
CA SER A 316 -22.77 -28.52 2.06
C SER A 316 -22.86 -28.38 0.54
N SER A 317 -23.88 -28.95 -0.11
CA SER A 317 -24.10 -28.84 -1.56
C SER A 317 -24.45 -27.43 -2.04
N GLY A 318 -24.22 -26.40 -1.25
CA GLY A 318 -24.31 -25.01 -1.63
C GLY A 318 -23.05 -24.21 -1.29
N LEU A 319 -22.08 -24.85 -0.62
CA LEU A 319 -20.90 -24.18 -0.08
C LEU A 319 -19.80 -24.15 -1.14
N LYS A 320 -19.11 -23.01 -1.23
CA LYS A 320 -17.92 -22.82 -2.05
C LYS A 320 -16.96 -21.88 -1.34
N LEU A 321 -15.68 -22.23 -1.33
CA LEU A 321 -14.59 -21.33 -0.95
C LEU A 321 -13.85 -20.93 -2.22
N THR A 322 -13.72 -19.63 -2.45
CA THR A 322 -12.95 -19.06 -3.55
C THR A 322 -11.79 -18.25 -2.99
N VAL A 323 -10.58 -18.62 -3.35
CA VAL A 323 -9.34 -18.02 -2.88
C VAL A 323 -8.65 -17.33 -4.06
N THR A 324 -8.32 -16.05 -3.93
CA THR A 324 -7.79 -15.26 -5.05
C THR A 324 -6.67 -14.31 -4.63
N SER A 325 -5.72 -14.08 -5.53
CA SER A 325 -4.74 -12.99 -5.46
C SER A 325 -4.22 -12.73 -6.88
N GLY A 326 -4.16 -11.46 -7.29
CA GLY A 326 -3.74 -11.07 -8.64
C GLY A 326 -4.44 -11.86 -9.76
N THR A 327 -3.67 -12.67 -10.49
CA THR A 327 -4.18 -13.43 -11.65
C THR A 327 -4.58 -14.87 -11.31
N LYS A 328 -4.39 -15.28 -10.05
CA LYS A 328 -4.51 -16.65 -9.57
C LYS A 328 -5.78 -16.85 -8.77
N THR A 329 -6.39 -18.03 -8.92
CA THR A 329 -7.61 -18.41 -8.23
C THR A 329 -7.56 -19.89 -7.87
N LEU A 330 -8.01 -20.24 -6.66
CA LEU A 330 -8.19 -21.60 -6.18
C LEU A 330 -9.60 -21.73 -5.61
N VAL A 331 -10.34 -22.70 -6.10
CA VAL A 331 -11.74 -22.94 -5.71
C VAL A 331 -11.85 -24.30 -5.06
N TYR A 332 -12.48 -24.35 -3.88
CA TYR A 332 -12.94 -25.59 -3.24
C TYR A 332 -14.45 -25.67 -3.35
N SER A 333 -14.94 -26.77 -3.93
CA SER A 333 -16.35 -27.06 -4.09
C SER A 333 -16.77 -28.13 -3.10
N PHE A 334 -17.87 -27.89 -2.39
CA PHE A 334 -18.36 -28.83 -1.39
C PHE A 334 -19.66 -29.48 -1.86
N ASN A 335 -19.83 -30.74 -1.52
CA ASN A 335 -21.06 -31.50 -1.73
C ASN A 335 -21.32 -32.44 -0.54
N LYS A 336 -22.44 -33.14 -0.56
CA LYS A 336 -22.83 -34.09 0.47
C LYS A 336 -22.61 -35.53 -0.01
N ASP A 337 -22.12 -36.38 0.87
CA ASP A 337 -22.17 -37.83 0.72
C ASP A 337 -22.88 -38.45 1.93
N GLY A 338 -24.12 -38.91 1.72
CA GLY A 338 -25.04 -39.22 2.82
C GLY A 338 -25.29 -37.98 3.68
N ASP A 339 -24.87 -38.07 4.95
CA ASP A 339 -24.95 -37.01 5.97
C ASP A 339 -23.60 -36.28 6.17
N ASN A 340 -22.54 -36.71 5.48
CA ASN A 340 -21.20 -36.14 5.59
C ASN A 340 -20.91 -35.13 4.49
N VAL A 341 -19.84 -34.36 4.67
CA VAL A 341 -19.35 -33.41 3.66
C VAL A 341 -18.20 -34.05 2.89
N ILE A 342 -18.16 -33.81 1.58
CA ILE A 342 -17.05 -34.14 0.70
C ILE A 342 -16.69 -32.91 -0.14
N LEU A 343 -15.48 -32.89 -0.69
CA LEU A 343 -15.18 -32.02 -1.82
C LEU A 343 -15.75 -32.70 -3.08
N ASP A 344 -16.50 -31.99 -3.92
CA ASP A 344 -17.01 -32.52 -5.18
C ASP A 344 -17.57 -31.37 -6.01
N LYS A 345 -17.68 -31.56 -7.32
CA LYS A 345 -18.35 -30.61 -8.20
C LYS A 345 -19.77 -30.33 -7.73
N ASN A 346 -20.20 -29.09 -7.93
CA ASN A 346 -21.47 -28.65 -7.41
C ASN A 346 -22.16 -27.63 -8.33
N ASN A 347 -23.23 -28.10 -8.97
CA ASN A 347 -24.02 -27.30 -9.88
C ASN A 347 -24.79 -26.15 -9.21
N ASN A 348 -25.00 -26.16 -7.89
CA ASN A 348 -25.69 -25.07 -7.19
C ASN A 348 -24.83 -23.81 -7.05
N VAL A 349 -23.50 -23.96 -7.18
CA VAL A 349 -22.50 -22.88 -7.12
C VAL A 349 -21.68 -22.76 -8.41
N ASP A 350 -22.17 -23.39 -9.48
CA ASP A 350 -21.60 -23.41 -10.83
C ASP A 350 -20.15 -23.93 -10.90
N THR A 351 -19.83 -24.98 -10.13
CA THR A 351 -18.49 -25.59 -10.16
C THR A 351 -18.50 -26.96 -10.83
N SER A 352 -17.42 -27.26 -11.57
CA SER A 352 -17.28 -28.49 -12.36
C SER A 352 -16.36 -29.54 -11.73
N TYR A 353 -15.62 -29.18 -10.67
CA TYR A 353 -14.59 -30.00 -10.03
C TYR A 353 -14.60 -29.83 -8.50
N ALA A 354 -14.03 -30.80 -7.78
CA ALA A 354 -13.85 -30.72 -6.33
C ALA A 354 -12.88 -29.59 -5.93
N ILE A 355 -11.72 -29.50 -6.59
CA ILE A 355 -10.79 -28.38 -6.48
C ILE A 355 -10.34 -27.94 -7.87
N GLU A 356 -10.28 -26.64 -8.11
CA GLU A 356 -9.77 -26.06 -9.36
C GLU A 356 -8.82 -24.89 -9.06
N TYR A 357 -7.60 -24.96 -9.57
CA TYR A 357 -6.64 -23.87 -9.59
C TYR A 357 -6.52 -23.30 -11.00
N THR A 358 -6.55 -21.98 -11.13
CA THR A 358 -6.34 -21.27 -12.40
C THR A 358 -5.35 -20.13 -12.26
N ASP A 359 -4.50 -19.93 -13.27
CA ASP A 359 -3.72 -18.70 -13.46
C ASP A 359 -4.01 -18.10 -14.83
N SER A 360 -4.74 -16.99 -14.83
CA SER A 360 -5.19 -16.32 -16.05
C SER A 360 -4.04 -15.71 -16.85
N SER A 361 -2.90 -15.40 -16.22
CA SER A 361 -1.72 -14.87 -16.90
C SER A 361 -1.00 -15.92 -17.76
N ALA A 362 -1.07 -17.18 -17.34
CA ALA A 362 -0.43 -18.31 -17.99
C ALA A 362 -1.41 -19.17 -18.81
N GLY A 363 -2.72 -18.92 -18.70
CA GLY A 363 -3.76 -19.78 -19.27
C GLY A 363 -3.74 -21.19 -18.66
N LEU A 364 -3.36 -21.29 -17.39
CA LEU A 364 -3.20 -22.55 -16.66
C LEU A 364 -4.50 -22.90 -15.92
N SER A 365 -4.87 -24.18 -15.94
CA SER A 365 -5.99 -24.75 -15.18
C SER A 365 -5.61 -26.15 -14.72
N GLU A 366 -5.65 -26.39 -13.42
CA GLU A 366 -5.34 -27.68 -12.80
C GLU A 366 -6.46 -28.08 -11.84
N VAL A 367 -6.99 -29.28 -12.02
CA VAL A 367 -8.18 -29.77 -11.32
C VAL A 367 -7.89 -31.06 -10.57
N TRP A 368 -8.56 -31.20 -9.42
CA TRP A 368 -8.46 -32.35 -8.54
C TRP A 368 -9.84 -32.84 -8.17
N GLU A 369 -9.99 -34.16 -8.12
CA GLU A 369 -11.22 -34.85 -7.76
C GLU A 369 -11.04 -35.64 -6.46
N THR A 370 -12.15 -35.80 -5.76
CA THR A 370 -12.15 -36.45 -4.44
C THR A 370 -11.94 -37.96 -4.55
N ASN A 371 -11.01 -38.47 -3.75
CA ASN A 371 -10.90 -39.90 -3.49
C ASN A 371 -11.83 -40.30 -2.32
N SER A 372 -12.11 -41.59 -2.20
CA SER A 372 -12.91 -42.21 -1.13
C SER A 372 -12.49 -41.88 0.32
N THR A 373 -11.32 -41.28 0.54
CA THR A 373 -10.83 -40.93 1.88
C THR A 373 -11.17 -39.50 2.32
N CYS A 374 -11.48 -38.59 1.40
CA CYS A 374 -11.77 -37.18 1.72
C CYS A 374 -13.24 -37.01 2.14
N ILE A 375 -13.55 -37.43 3.36
CA ILE A 375 -14.88 -37.33 3.97
C ILE A 375 -14.76 -36.58 5.31
N PHE A 376 -15.42 -35.43 5.40
CA PHE A 376 -15.53 -34.67 6.65
C PHE A 376 -16.79 -35.12 7.38
N ILE A 377 -16.58 -35.72 8.57
CA ILE A 377 -17.66 -36.35 9.34
C ILE A 377 -18.51 -35.28 10.01
N VAL A 378 -19.82 -35.31 9.73
CA VAL A 378 -20.79 -34.46 10.41
C VAL A 378 -21.25 -35.15 11.70
N ASN A 379 -20.98 -34.51 12.83
CA ASN A 379 -21.33 -35.03 14.15
C ASN A 379 -22.66 -34.44 14.60
N SER A 380 -23.67 -35.29 14.79
CA SER A 380 -24.92 -34.89 15.43
C SER A 380 -24.82 -34.93 16.95
N PHE A 381 -25.34 -33.91 17.62
CA PHE A 381 -25.47 -33.83 19.06
C PHE A 381 -26.77 -33.14 19.48
N LYS A 382 -27.03 -33.09 20.78
CA LYS A 382 -28.21 -32.41 21.34
C LYS A 382 -27.78 -31.48 22.46
N ASP A 383 -28.37 -30.29 22.49
CA ASP A 383 -28.36 -29.41 23.64
C ASP A 383 -29.81 -29.24 24.15
N GLY A 384 -30.12 -29.91 25.26
CA GLY A 384 -31.49 -30.08 25.72
C GLY A 384 -32.38 -30.78 24.67
N ASN A 385 -33.36 -30.04 24.14
CA ASN A 385 -34.29 -30.52 23.09
C ASN A 385 -33.90 -30.07 21.68
N ILE A 386 -32.89 -29.21 21.55
CA ILE A 386 -32.39 -28.72 20.26
C ILE A 386 -31.43 -29.79 19.72
N LYS A 387 -31.59 -30.13 18.46
CA LYS A 387 -30.66 -31.00 17.74
C LYS A 387 -29.65 -30.11 17.06
N ASN A 388 -28.39 -30.49 17.08
CA ASN A 388 -27.33 -29.72 16.46
C ASN A 388 -26.45 -30.65 15.64
N ALA A 389 -25.76 -30.10 14.66
CA ALA A 389 -24.73 -30.80 13.93
C ALA A 389 -23.56 -29.88 13.63
N ASN A 390 -22.37 -30.45 13.61
CA ASN A 390 -21.16 -29.73 13.22
C ASN A 390 -20.19 -30.60 12.43
N THR A 391 -19.28 -29.95 11.73
CA THR A 391 -18.15 -30.60 11.07
C THR A 391 -16.96 -29.67 11.07
N THR A 392 -15.76 -30.24 11.10
CA THR A 392 -14.53 -29.51 10.87
C THR A 392 -13.97 -29.91 9.52
N ILE A 393 -13.84 -28.95 8.62
CA ILE A 393 -13.17 -29.09 7.33
C ILE A 393 -11.73 -28.68 7.55
N ASP A 394 -10.84 -29.66 7.62
CA ASP A 394 -9.40 -29.46 7.76
C ASP A 394 -8.74 -29.50 6.37
N PHE A 395 -8.32 -28.34 5.87
CA PHE A 395 -7.70 -28.22 4.55
C PHE A 395 -6.24 -28.67 4.53
N LEU A 396 -5.65 -28.93 5.70
CA LEU A 396 -4.26 -29.38 5.86
C LEU A 396 -4.18 -30.86 6.25
N ASN A 397 -5.22 -31.64 5.96
CA ASN A 397 -5.28 -33.04 6.31
C ASN A 397 -4.45 -33.92 5.36
N ASP A 398 -3.43 -34.60 5.88
CA ASP A 398 -2.58 -35.52 5.11
C ASP A 398 -3.25 -36.86 4.76
N SER A 399 -4.33 -37.24 5.46
CA SER A 399 -5.04 -38.50 5.24
C SER A 399 -6.10 -38.39 4.14
N TYR A 400 -6.52 -37.16 3.79
CA TYR A 400 -7.45 -36.90 2.71
C TYR A 400 -6.69 -36.85 1.40
N LEU A 401 -7.02 -37.78 0.50
CA LEU A 401 -6.34 -37.92 -0.77
C LEU A 401 -7.24 -37.40 -1.89
N MET A 402 -6.61 -36.73 -2.85
CA MET A 402 -7.25 -36.18 -4.04
C MET A 402 -6.50 -36.65 -5.27
N ASP A 403 -7.23 -36.94 -6.34
CA ASP A 403 -6.70 -37.43 -7.59
C ASP A 403 -6.68 -36.30 -8.63
N TYR A 404 -5.54 -36.13 -9.28
CA TYR A 404 -5.35 -35.15 -10.34
C TYR A 404 -6.14 -35.55 -11.58
N ASP A 405 -7.04 -34.69 -12.05
CA ASP A 405 -7.99 -34.97 -13.14
C ASP A 405 -7.79 -34.10 -14.39
N SER A 406 -6.71 -33.31 -14.45
CA SER A 406 -6.44 -32.50 -15.63
C SER A 406 -5.89 -33.35 -16.79
N ILE A 407 -6.23 -32.95 -18.02
CA ILE A 407 -5.76 -33.60 -19.24
C ILE A 407 -4.23 -33.46 -19.40
N GLU A 408 -3.70 -32.29 -19.09
CA GLU A 408 -2.28 -31.96 -19.24
C GLU A 408 -1.50 -32.27 -17.96
N THR A 409 -0.17 -32.45 -18.10
CA THR A 409 0.73 -32.59 -16.94
C THR A 409 0.74 -31.29 -16.13
N ALA A 410 0.72 -31.43 -14.80
CA ALA A 410 0.69 -30.30 -13.89
C ALA A 410 1.92 -29.43 -14.10
N SER A 411 1.69 -28.22 -14.59
CA SER A 411 2.74 -27.27 -14.93
C SER A 411 3.18 -26.47 -13.71
N SER A 412 2.33 -26.36 -12.68
CA SER A 412 2.69 -25.66 -11.44
C SER A 412 3.53 -26.48 -10.47
N TRP A 413 3.66 -27.78 -10.70
CA TRP A 413 4.42 -28.70 -9.84
C TRP A 413 5.80 -29.06 -10.40
N GLY A 414 6.16 -28.53 -11.57
CA GLY A 414 7.41 -28.81 -12.28
C GLY A 414 8.66 -28.06 -11.79
N SER A 415 9.57 -27.77 -12.73
CA SER A 415 10.93 -27.32 -12.42
C SER A 415 11.01 -25.80 -12.19
N GLY A 416 10.97 -25.38 -10.92
CA GLY A 416 11.55 -24.14 -10.38
C GLY A 416 11.39 -22.87 -11.24
N SER A 417 10.17 -22.38 -11.35
CA SER A 417 9.85 -21.07 -11.94
C SER A 417 8.89 -20.29 -11.03
N SER A 418 8.57 -19.03 -11.35
CA SER A 418 7.52 -18.29 -10.63
C SER A 418 6.17 -19.03 -10.67
N LEU A 419 5.89 -19.75 -11.76
CA LEU A 419 4.68 -20.56 -11.90
C LEU A 419 4.79 -21.92 -11.19
N SER A 420 5.96 -22.30 -10.70
CA SER A 420 6.23 -23.66 -10.20
C SER A 420 7.29 -23.70 -9.08
N PRO A 421 6.95 -23.23 -7.87
CA PRO A 421 7.82 -23.34 -6.70
C PRO A 421 7.97 -24.80 -6.25
N ALA A 422 9.12 -25.15 -5.66
CA ALA A 422 9.42 -26.50 -5.18
C ALA A 422 8.32 -27.05 -4.24
N PRO A 423 8.00 -28.36 -4.23
CA PRO A 423 8.75 -29.45 -4.81
C PRO A 423 8.53 -29.62 -6.32
N ASN A 424 9.54 -30.15 -7.00
CA ASN A 424 9.46 -30.52 -8.41
C ASN A 424 8.91 -31.95 -8.52
N ILE A 425 7.60 -32.07 -8.64
CA ILE A 425 6.87 -33.33 -8.74
C ILE A 425 6.21 -33.40 -10.14
N ASN A 426 6.52 -34.46 -10.88
CA ASN A 426 5.84 -34.73 -12.14
C ASN A 426 4.48 -35.39 -11.85
N ILE A 427 3.40 -34.61 -12.00
CA ILE A 427 2.02 -35.03 -11.78
C ILE A 427 1.29 -35.05 -13.13
N SER A 428 0.78 -36.21 -13.50
CA SER A 428 -0.04 -36.40 -14.70
C SER A 428 -1.11 -37.42 -14.38
N TYR A 429 -2.28 -37.30 -15.00
CA TYR A 429 -3.39 -38.23 -14.81
C TYR A 429 -2.94 -39.70 -14.86
N GLY A 430 -3.25 -40.45 -13.81
CA GLY A 430 -2.97 -41.89 -13.70
C GLY A 430 -1.50 -42.28 -13.49
N ASN A 431 -0.58 -41.33 -13.31
CA ASN A 431 0.81 -41.63 -12.95
C ASN A 431 0.96 -41.91 -11.44
N ALA A 432 2.15 -42.35 -10.99
CA ALA A 432 2.38 -42.71 -9.60
C ALA A 432 2.26 -41.55 -8.58
N ASN A 433 2.31 -40.30 -9.05
CA ASN A 433 2.15 -39.08 -8.25
C ASN A 433 0.78 -38.41 -8.46
N SER A 434 -0.12 -39.02 -9.24
CA SER A 434 -1.44 -38.45 -9.57
C SER A 434 -2.35 -38.27 -8.36
N THR A 435 -2.05 -38.96 -7.26
CA THR A 435 -2.73 -38.77 -5.97
C THR A 435 -1.86 -37.93 -5.05
N GLN A 436 -2.41 -36.86 -4.48
CA GLN A 436 -1.76 -36.01 -3.46
C GLN A 436 -2.66 -35.86 -2.25
N SER A 437 -2.07 -35.56 -1.08
CA SER A 437 -2.87 -35.18 0.08
C SER A 437 -3.50 -33.81 -0.12
N LEU A 438 -4.64 -33.58 0.54
CA LEU A 438 -5.29 -32.27 0.58
C LEU A 438 -4.34 -31.21 1.14
N ASN A 439 -3.55 -31.57 2.15
CA ASN A 439 -2.47 -30.73 2.67
C ASN A 439 -1.49 -30.28 1.59
N ASN A 440 -0.90 -31.21 0.83
CA ASN A 440 0.06 -30.87 -0.23
C ASN A 440 -0.55 -29.91 -1.27
N ILE A 441 -1.80 -30.18 -1.67
CA ILE A 441 -2.53 -29.37 -2.65
C ILE A 441 -2.76 -27.95 -2.11
N THR A 442 -3.31 -27.84 -0.90
CA THR A 442 -3.60 -26.57 -0.24
C THR A 442 -2.31 -25.76 -0.02
N GLN A 443 -1.28 -26.35 0.56
CA GLN A 443 0.02 -25.70 0.78
C GLN A 443 0.62 -25.19 -0.53
N HIS A 444 0.61 -26.01 -1.58
CA HIS A 444 1.20 -25.66 -2.87
C HIS A 444 0.50 -24.48 -3.54
N TYR A 445 -0.83 -24.54 -3.68
CA TYR A 445 -1.56 -23.51 -4.41
C TYR A 445 -1.74 -22.22 -3.61
N LEU A 446 -1.94 -22.27 -2.29
CA LEU A 446 -1.97 -21.04 -1.48
C LEU A 446 -0.61 -20.32 -1.52
N ARG A 447 0.50 -21.06 -1.55
CA ARG A 447 1.83 -20.49 -1.72
C ARG A 447 2.04 -19.83 -3.08
N LEU A 448 1.46 -20.39 -4.14
CA LEU A 448 1.46 -19.78 -5.48
C LEU A 448 0.64 -18.51 -5.52
N ILE A 449 -0.56 -18.53 -4.93
CA ILE A 449 -1.46 -17.38 -4.85
C ILE A 449 -0.81 -16.24 -4.06
N ALA A 450 -0.13 -16.56 -2.94
CA ALA A 450 0.58 -15.58 -2.12
C ALA A 450 1.66 -14.78 -2.87
N GLN A 451 2.19 -15.28 -3.99
CA GLN A 451 3.18 -14.54 -4.79
C GLN A 451 2.61 -13.29 -5.45
N ASP A 452 1.28 -13.23 -5.65
CA ASP A 452 0.58 -12.08 -6.22
C ASP A 452 0.13 -11.05 -5.17
N GLY A 453 0.43 -11.30 -3.88
CA GLY A 453 0.08 -10.44 -2.75
C GLY A 453 -0.94 -11.07 -1.82
N THR A 454 -1.67 -10.23 -1.08
CA THR A 454 -2.66 -10.62 -0.08
C THR A 454 -3.72 -11.55 -0.67
N ILE A 455 -3.89 -12.71 -0.02
CA ILE A 455 -4.88 -13.70 -0.42
C ILE A 455 -6.25 -13.27 0.08
N LYS A 456 -7.24 -13.26 -0.82
CA LYS A 456 -8.65 -13.00 -0.48
C LYS A 456 -9.43 -14.29 -0.51
N CYS A 457 -10.12 -14.61 0.58
CA CYS A 457 -10.95 -15.79 0.73
C CYS A 457 -12.42 -15.38 0.80
N SER A 458 -13.21 -15.81 -0.17
CA SER A 458 -14.65 -15.60 -0.21
C SER A 458 -15.39 -16.92 0.01
N VAL A 459 -16.25 -16.96 1.02
CA VAL A 459 -17.04 -18.14 1.39
C VAL A 459 -18.50 -17.86 1.08
N VAL A 460 -19.07 -18.65 0.17
CA VAL A 460 -20.46 -18.49 -0.26
C VAL A 460 -21.27 -19.73 0.02
N GLN A 461 -22.53 -19.51 0.43
CA GLN A 461 -23.56 -20.54 0.47
C GLN A 461 -24.68 -20.19 -0.50
N LYS A 462 -25.09 -21.14 -1.35
CA LYS A 462 -26.22 -21.02 -2.27
C LYS A 462 -27.15 -22.24 -2.20
N GLY A 463 -28.45 -22.02 -2.25
CA GLY A 463 -29.44 -23.10 -2.42
C GLY A 463 -29.98 -23.68 -1.11
N ASN A 464 -30.76 -22.87 -0.39
CA ASN A 464 -31.27 -23.07 0.97
C ASN A 464 -30.14 -23.14 2.00
N ASP A 465 -29.82 -21.99 2.58
CA ASP A 465 -28.81 -21.86 3.63
C ASP A 465 -29.20 -22.72 4.83
N LYS A 466 -28.30 -23.64 5.16
CA LYS A 466 -28.46 -24.64 6.23
C LYS A 466 -27.19 -24.80 7.06
N ILE A 467 -26.26 -23.87 6.88
CA ILE A 467 -25.06 -23.74 7.70
C ILE A 467 -25.18 -22.35 8.31
N GLU A 468 -25.15 -22.27 9.62
CA GLU A 468 -25.31 -21.00 10.33
C GLU A 468 -23.93 -20.36 10.43
N PHE A 469 -23.62 -19.41 9.52
CA PHE A 469 -22.30 -18.75 9.48
C PHE A 469 -22.04 -17.92 10.73
N ASP A 470 -23.07 -17.32 11.32
CA ASP A 470 -22.97 -16.55 12.57
C ASP A 470 -22.47 -17.39 13.75
N ASP A 471 -22.73 -18.70 13.73
CA ASP A 471 -22.28 -19.68 14.74
C ASP A 471 -21.13 -20.58 14.24
N SER A 472 -20.66 -20.35 13.02
CA SER A 472 -19.53 -21.04 12.41
C SER A 472 -18.26 -20.21 12.53
N THR A 473 -17.10 -20.87 12.46
CA THR A 473 -15.80 -20.21 12.58
C THR A 473 -14.81 -20.75 11.56
N TYR A 474 -13.77 -19.98 11.28
CA TYR A 474 -12.56 -20.48 10.65
C TYR A 474 -11.39 -20.37 11.61
N THR A 475 -10.40 -21.26 11.49
CA THR A 475 -9.14 -21.18 12.21
C THR A 475 -8.00 -21.08 11.20
N LEU A 476 -7.12 -20.12 11.42
CA LEU A 476 -6.00 -19.81 10.53
C LEU A 476 -4.75 -19.53 11.36
N ASP A 477 -3.72 -20.36 11.16
CA ASP A 477 -2.37 -20.18 11.69
C ASP A 477 -1.39 -20.42 10.54
N TYR A 478 -0.45 -19.50 10.31
CA TYR A 478 0.50 -19.63 9.21
C TYR A 478 1.81 -18.88 9.48
N ASP A 479 2.84 -19.24 8.75
CA ASP A 479 4.10 -18.54 8.64
C ASP A 479 3.91 -17.29 7.79
N SER A 480 3.77 -16.18 8.48
CA SER A 480 3.68 -14.87 7.88
C SER A 480 5.11 -14.43 7.48
N GLY A 481 5.34 -14.14 6.21
CA GLY A 481 6.64 -13.78 5.66
C GLY A 481 6.78 -12.29 5.39
N GLY A 482 8.02 -11.84 5.27
CA GLY A 482 8.32 -10.47 4.85
C GLY A 482 7.74 -9.40 5.77
N ALA A 483 7.75 -8.16 5.27
CA ALA A 483 7.52 -6.96 6.04
C ALA A 483 6.06 -6.85 6.51
N ILE A 484 5.80 -7.25 7.76
CA ILE A 484 4.52 -7.11 8.47
C ILE A 484 4.70 -6.11 9.60
N LEU A 485 3.75 -5.20 9.76
CA LEU A 485 3.87 -4.17 10.78
C LEU A 485 3.42 -4.72 12.15
N ASN A 486 4.38 -5.00 13.03
CA ASN A 486 4.15 -5.55 14.38
C ASN A 486 4.26 -4.49 15.46
N TYR A 487 5.19 -3.55 15.28
CA TYR A 487 5.45 -2.48 16.23
C TYR A 487 5.34 -1.12 15.55
N LEU A 488 4.72 -0.17 16.24
CA LEU A 488 4.60 1.19 15.76
C LEU A 488 5.17 2.15 16.78
N HIS A 489 5.90 3.15 16.28
CA HIS A 489 6.38 4.26 17.08
C HIS A 489 6.12 5.57 16.34
N ILE A 490 5.10 6.31 16.78
CA ILE A 490 4.74 7.61 16.20
C ILE A 490 5.05 8.68 17.23
N THR A 491 5.79 9.70 16.80
CA THR A 491 6.08 10.88 17.62
C THR A 491 5.71 12.15 16.88
N LEU A 492 5.32 13.18 17.61
CA LEU A 492 5.12 14.53 17.09
C LEU A 492 6.25 15.44 17.59
N ASN A 493 6.97 16.04 16.66
CA ASN A 493 8.07 16.95 16.90
C ASN A 493 7.66 18.37 16.50
N GLU A 494 7.50 19.25 17.47
CA GLU A 494 7.15 20.65 17.23
C GLU A 494 8.40 21.50 16.98
N LEU A 495 8.37 22.29 15.91
CA LEU A 495 9.46 23.14 15.48
C LEU A 495 8.99 24.56 15.23
N GLU A 496 9.49 25.49 16.02
CA GLU A 496 9.30 26.92 15.81
C GLU A 496 10.27 27.39 14.72
N VAL A 497 9.72 27.85 13.60
CA VAL A 497 10.47 28.34 12.44
C VAL A 497 10.28 29.84 12.32
N MET A 498 11.39 30.58 12.26
CA MET A 498 11.41 32.03 12.12
C MET A 498 12.29 32.45 10.95
N LEU A 499 11.86 33.48 10.21
CA LEU A 499 12.62 34.07 9.09
C LEU A 499 13.22 35.40 9.53
N ASN A 500 14.55 35.55 9.45
CA ASN A 500 15.29 36.73 9.91
C ASN A 500 16.05 37.45 8.80
#